data_AF-A0A6J8ACW4-F1
#
_entry.id   AF-A0A6J8ACW4-F1
#
_cell.length_a   1.000
_cell.length_b   1.000
_cell.length_c   1.000
_cell.angle_alpha   90.00
_cell.angle_beta   90.00
_cell.angle_gamma   90.00
#
_symmetry.space_group_name_H-M   'P 1'
#
loop_
_entity.id
_entity.type
_entity.pdbx_description
1 polymer ?
#
loop_
_entity_poly.entity_id
_entity_poly.type
_entity_poly.pdbx_seq_one_letter_code
_entity_poly.pdbx_strand_id
1 'polypeptide(L)'
;MNYLPCHSTTFSGSTDVNIGKSFVNDNMHEDVFEELKKVRSSNISNLMCGYLNINSLSYKFEPIKNLLLRNLVLILFLSDTRIDESVPNAQFCVDNFTTWRADRNQHGGGLIAYAGSDLAADRKIQLEFSDVESIVIEVAIGNKKCFFFVGYISPLVCQLTISKQIVPKLLTKYDIYRTKFGGSKNWEAYRRQRNYVTKLKQIR
;
A
#
# COMPACT_ATOMS: atom_id res chain seq x y z
N MET A 1 -18.45 -8.75 24.77
CA MET A 1 -18.11 -7.68 23.81
C MET A 1 -17.16 -8.28 22.79
N ASN A 2 -17.69 -8.59 21.60
CA ASN A 2 -16.99 -9.42 20.61
C ASN A 2 -16.00 -8.57 19.81
N TYR A 3 -14.74 -9.00 19.79
CA TYR A 3 -13.68 -8.40 18.99
C TYR A 3 -13.93 -8.67 17.50
N LEU A 4 -13.82 -7.64 16.65
CA LEU A 4 -13.79 -7.81 15.20
C LEU A 4 -12.39 -8.31 14.77
N PRO A 5 -12.29 -9.46 14.09
CA PRO A 5 -11.02 -9.92 13.53
C PRO A 5 -10.67 -9.10 12.28
N CYS A 6 -9.47 -8.50 12.27
CA CYS A 6 -8.88 -7.93 11.06
C CYS A 6 -8.35 -9.07 10.19
N HIS A 7 -9.08 -9.42 9.13
CA HIS A 7 -8.60 -10.33 8.09
C HIS A 7 -8.02 -9.52 6.92
N SER A 8 -6.71 -9.67 6.69
CA SER A 8 -6.02 -9.09 5.53
C SER A 8 -6.00 -10.10 4.38
N THR A 9 -6.66 -9.78 3.26
CA THR A 9 -6.55 -10.52 2.01
C THR A 9 -5.62 -9.77 1.07
N THR A 10 -4.48 -10.36 0.71
CA THR A 10 -3.53 -9.80 -0.28
C THR A 10 -3.72 -10.47 -1.62
N PHE A 11 -3.89 -9.67 -2.68
CA PHE A 11 -3.97 -10.11 -4.07
C PHE A 11 -2.61 -9.88 -4.75
N SER A 12 -2.06 -10.91 -5.40
CA SER A 12 -0.88 -10.81 -6.27
C SER A 12 -1.26 -11.24 -7.68
N GLY A 13 -1.41 -10.29 -8.60
CA GLY A 13 -1.56 -10.60 -10.03
C GLY A 13 -0.19 -10.67 -10.68
N SER A 14 0.23 -11.87 -11.11
CA SER A 14 1.33 -12.08 -12.05
C SER A 14 0.73 -12.08 -13.46
N THR A 15 1.18 -11.19 -14.35
CA THR A 15 0.75 -11.19 -15.76
C THR A 15 1.84 -11.80 -16.62
N ASP A 16 1.75 -13.11 -16.85
CA ASP A 16 2.38 -13.78 -17.99
C ASP A 16 1.27 -14.36 -18.86
N VAL A 17 0.73 -13.55 -19.79
CA VAL A 17 -0.20 -14.04 -20.81
C VAL A 17 0.52 -14.03 -22.15
N ASN A 18 0.93 -15.21 -22.59
CA ASN A 18 1.43 -15.48 -23.94
C ASN A 18 0.34 -15.12 -24.98
N ILE A 19 0.60 -14.12 -25.81
CA ILE A 19 -0.27 -13.75 -26.93
C ILE A 19 0.06 -14.64 -28.14
N GLY A 20 -0.58 -15.81 -28.18
CA GLY A 20 -0.68 -16.67 -29.36
C GLY A 20 -2.09 -16.61 -29.93
N LYS A 21 -2.21 -16.11 -31.17
CA LYS A 21 -3.45 -15.78 -31.89
C LYS A 21 -4.50 -16.91 -31.96
N SER A 22 -5.75 -16.58 -31.68
CA SER A 22 -6.92 -17.10 -32.40
C SER A 22 -8.01 -16.02 -32.47
N PHE A 23 -8.63 -15.91 -33.63
CA PHE A 23 -9.61 -14.88 -33.99
C PHE A 23 -11.00 -15.16 -33.40
N VAL A 24 -11.77 -14.07 -33.24
CA VAL A 24 -13.24 -13.93 -33.13
C VAL A 24 -13.84 -13.91 -31.71
N ASN A 25 -14.18 -12.70 -31.22
CA ASN A 25 -15.57 -12.25 -30.98
C ASN A 25 -15.60 -10.89 -30.24
N ASP A 26 -16.45 -9.98 -30.71
CA ASP A 26 -16.88 -8.78 -29.99
C ASP A 26 -17.63 -9.20 -28.71
N ASN A 27 -16.92 -9.32 -27.59
CA ASN A 27 -17.48 -9.72 -26.30
C ASN A 27 -17.12 -8.69 -25.23
N MET A 28 -18.08 -8.42 -24.35
CA MET A 28 -18.01 -7.44 -23.25
C MET A 28 -16.62 -7.42 -22.63
N HIS A 29 -15.99 -6.25 -22.62
CA HIS A 29 -14.70 -6.05 -21.95
C HIS A 29 -14.88 -6.44 -20.47
N GLU A 30 -14.36 -7.60 -20.11
CA GLU A 30 -14.42 -8.12 -18.74
C GLU A 30 -13.75 -7.10 -17.82
N ASP A 31 -14.47 -6.67 -16.78
CA ASP A 31 -13.96 -5.66 -15.87
C ASP A 31 -12.79 -6.26 -15.06
N VAL A 32 -11.61 -5.68 -15.25
CA VAL A 32 -10.35 -6.17 -14.65
C VAL A 32 -10.37 -6.21 -13.12
N PHE A 33 -11.37 -5.60 -12.48
CA PHE A 33 -11.54 -5.58 -11.02
C PHE A 33 -12.65 -6.51 -10.50
N GLU A 34 -13.25 -7.38 -11.30
CA GLU A 34 -14.36 -8.24 -10.86
C GLU A 34 -14.04 -9.08 -9.61
N GLU A 35 -12.85 -9.68 -9.54
CA GLU A 35 -12.44 -10.43 -8.36
C GLU A 35 -12.33 -9.54 -7.12
N LEU A 36 -11.78 -8.34 -7.29
CA LEU A 36 -11.62 -7.37 -6.21
C LEU A 36 -12.98 -6.86 -5.70
N LYS A 37 -13.95 -6.67 -6.60
CA LYS A 37 -15.34 -6.35 -6.25
C LYS A 37 -15.96 -7.45 -5.41
N LYS A 38 -15.82 -8.72 -5.81
CA LYS A 38 -16.34 -9.86 -5.04
C LYS A 38 -15.75 -9.88 -3.63
N VAL A 39 -14.43 -9.72 -3.51
CA VAL A 39 -13.75 -9.64 -2.20
C VAL A 39 -14.27 -8.46 -1.38
N ARG A 40 -14.39 -7.27 -1.98
CA ARG A 40 -14.87 -6.07 -1.29
C ARG A 40 -16.29 -6.25 -0.76
N SER A 41 -17.20 -6.76 -1.58
CA SER A 41 -18.60 -7.00 -1.22
C SER A 41 -18.74 -7.98 -0.05
N SER A 42 -17.92 -9.03 -0.01
CA SER A 42 -17.90 -9.98 1.10
C SER A 42 -17.23 -9.44 2.37
N ASN A 43 -16.54 -8.30 2.31
CA ASN A 43 -15.72 -7.75 3.39
C ASN A 43 -15.96 -6.25 3.61
N ILE A 44 -17.21 -5.79 3.46
CA ILE A 44 -17.51 -4.34 3.44
C ILE A 44 -17.12 -3.63 4.75
N SER A 45 -17.24 -4.32 5.88
CA SER A 45 -16.87 -3.82 7.21
C SER A 45 -15.37 -3.83 7.50
N ASN A 46 -14.58 -4.47 6.64
CA ASN A 46 -13.14 -4.62 6.87
C ASN A 46 -12.38 -3.45 6.26
N LEU A 47 -11.28 -3.07 6.93
CA LEU A 47 -10.31 -2.14 6.35
C LEU A 47 -9.55 -2.86 5.22
N MET A 48 -9.85 -2.49 3.97
CA MET A 48 -9.22 -3.08 2.80
C MET A 48 -8.02 -2.25 2.35
N CYS A 49 -6.82 -2.83 2.44
CA CYS A 49 -5.57 -2.17 2.09
C CYS A 49 -4.88 -2.86 0.91
N GLY A 50 -4.33 -2.09 -0.03
CA GLY A 50 -3.56 -2.58 -1.17
C GLY A 50 -2.11 -2.12 -1.14
N TYR A 51 -1.23 -2.91 -1.74
CA TYR A 51 0.14 -2.53 -2.07
C TYR A 51 0.46 -3.01 -3.48
N LEU A 52 1.05 -2.13 -4.31
CA LEU A 52 1.46 -2.47 -5.66
C LEU A 52 2.77 -1.77 -6.01
N ASN A 53 3.77 -2.54 -6.41
CA ASN A 53 4.88 -1.96 -7.17
C ASN A 53 4.38 -1.70 -8.59
N ILE A 54 4.14 -0.43 -8.93
CA ILE A 54 3.50 -0.06 -10.19
C ILE A 54 4.49 -0.05 -11.35
N ASN A 55 5.80 0.07 -11.07
CA ASN A 55 6.86 0.18 -12.06
C ASN A 55 6.51 1.23 -13.12
N SER A 56 6.62 2.51 -12.74
CA SER A 56 6.16 3.71 -13.45
C SER A 56 4.63 3.92 -13.42
N LEU A 57 4.19 5.01 -12.80
CA LEU A 57 2.77 5.34 -12.64
C LEU A 57 2.17 6.09 -13.83
N SER A 58 2.93 6.93 -14.53
CA SER A 58 2.38 7.96 -15.43
C SER A 58 1.35 7.45 -16.45
N TYR A 59 1.59 6.30 -17.07
CA TYR A 59 0.69 5.70 -18.06
C TYR A 59 -0.27 4.64 -17.47
N LYS A 60 -0.16 4.36 -16.17
CA LYS A 60 -0.97 3.37 -15.45
C LYS A 60 -1.91 4.00 -14.42
N PHE A 61 -1.97 5.34 -14.36
CA PHE A 61 -2.75 6.03 -13.34
C PHE A 61 -4.26 5.83 -13.50
N GLU A 62 -4.77 5.78 -14.74
CA GLU A 62 -6.21 5.70 -14.97
C GLU A 62 -6.87 4.43 -14.36
N PRO A 63 -6.31 3.21 -14.52
CA PRO A 63 -6.79 2.03 -13.79
C PRO A 63 -6.73 2.19 -12.26
N ILE A 64 -5.69 2.84 -11.72
CA ILE A 64 -5.54 3.09 -10.28
C ILE A 64 -6.64 4.04 -9.79
N LYS A 65 -6.86 5.14 -10.52
CA LYS A 65 -7.92 6.11 -10.22
C LYS A 65 -9.28 5.42 -10.22
N ASN A 66 -9.58 4.59 -11.21
CA ASN A 66 -10.82 3.82 -11.28
C ASN A 66 -10.98 2.87 -10.08
N LEU A 67 -9.92 2.17 -9.68
CA LEU A 67 -9.93 1.29 -8.50
C LEU A 67 -10.25 2.06 -7.21
N LEU A 68 -9.68 3.26 -7.05
CA LEU A 68 -9.89 4.12 -5.88
C LEU A 68 -11.30 4.72 -5.87
N LEU A 69 -11.76 5.31 -6.99
CA LEU A 69 -13.10 5.91 -7.10
C LEU A 69 -14.24 4.90 -6.86
N ARG A 70 -13.99 3.62 -7.15
CA ARG A 70 -14.92 2.52 -6.88
C ARG A 70 -14.88 2.05 -5.41
N ASN A 71 -14.06 2.66 -4.56
CA ASN A 71 -13.87 2.32 -3.14
C ASN A 71 -13.58 0.83 -2.91
N LEU A 72 -12.86 0.20 -3.84
CA LEU A 72 -12.47 -1.21 -3.75
C LEU A 72 -11.37 -1.42 -2.72
N VAL A 73 -10.57 -0.39 -2.46
CA VAL A 73 -9.61 -0.33 -1.35
C VAL A 73 -9.78 1.01 -0.64
N LEU A 74 -9.52 1.02 0.67
CA LEU A 74 -9.58 2.21 1.50
C LEU A 74 -8.19 2.83 1.70
N ILE A 75 -7.13 2.01 1.63
CA ILE A 75 -5.74 2.48 1.67
C ILE A 75 -5.00 1.79 0.53
N LEU A 76 -4.25 2.55 -0.27
CA LEU A 76 -3.42 2.00 -1.35
C LEU A 76 -2.01 2.56 -1.29
N PHE A 77 -1.02 1.68 -1.28
CA PHE A 77 0.39 2.04 -1.39
C PHE A 77 0.92 1.66 -2.77
N LEU A 78 1.54 2.62 -3.45
CA LEU A 78 2.25 2.41 -4.70
C LEU A 78 3.75 2.61 -4.50
N SER A 79 4.55 1.72 -5.08
CA SER A 79 6.01 1.83 -5.09
C SER A 79 6.60 1.76 -6.49
N ASP A 80 7.83 2.25 -6.64
CA ASP A 80 8.52 2.43 -7.93
C ASP A 80 7.66 3.27 -8.90
N THR A 81 7.16 4.40 -8.40
CA THR A 81 6.24 5.27 -9.16
C THR A 81 6.96 6.01 -10.28
N ARG A 82 8.27 6.25 -10.14
CA ARG A 82 9.12 6.94 -11.13
C ARG A 82 8.60 8.31 -11.54
N ILE A 83 8.09 9.02 -10.55
CA ILE A 83 7.64 10.41 -10.68
C ILE A 83 8.64 11.30 -9.93
N ASP A 84 8.82 12.51 -10.43
CA ASP A 84 9.60 13.57 -9.81
C ASP A 84 8.71 14.78 -9.43
N GLU A 85 9.33 15.76 -8.78
CA GLU A 85 8.67 16.98 -8.33
C GLU A 85 8.22 17.91 -9.47
N SER A 86 8.67 17.66 -10.72
CA SER A 86 8.19 18.44 -11.88
C SER A 86 6.74 18.14 -12.22
N VAL A 87 6.22 16.99 -11.77
CA VAL A 87 4.85 16.58 -12.01
C VAL A 87 3.92 17.10 -10.90
N PRO A 88 2.92 17.93 -11.22
CA PRO A 88 2.02 18.53 -10.22
C PRO A 88 1.28 17.50 -9.38
N ASN A 89 1.12 17.76 -8.08
CA ASN A 89 0.34 16.90 -7.18
C ASN A 89 -1.07 16.62 -7.69
N ALA A 90 -1.73 17.63 -8.26
CA ALA A 90 -3.08 17.53 -8.80
C ALA A 90 -3.24 16.41 -9.86
N GLN A 91 -2.17 16.07 -10.58
CA GLN A 91 -2.22 15.02 -11.61
C GLN A 91 -2.52 13.63 -11.03
N PHE A 92 -2.07 13.37 -9.80
CA PHE A 92 -2.24 12.08 -9.14
C PHE A 92 -3.20 12.13 -7.96
N CYS A 93 -3.88 13.27 -7.74
CA CYS A 93 -4.97 13.34 -6.78
C CYS A 93 -6.19 12.55 -7.28
N VAL A 94 -6.88 11.91 -6.35
CA VAL A 94 -8.15 11.22 -6.61
C VAL A 94 -9.19 11.75 -5.62
N ASP A 95 -10.37 12.08 -6.12
CA ASP A 95 -11.46 12.60 -5.29
C ASP A 95 -11.81 11.61 -4.17
N ASN A 96 -12.11 12.15 -2.99
CA ASN A 96 -12.37 11.39 -1.76
C ASN A 96 -11.17 10.55 -1.25
N PHE A 97 -9.95 10.85 -1.72
CA PHE A 97 -8.72 10.26 -1.18
C PHE A 97 -7.71 11.35 -0.84
N THR A 98 -7.14 11.25 0.36
CA THR A 98 -5.93 11.97 0.72
C THR A 98 -4.74 11.29 0.07
N THR A 99 -3.88 12.07 -0.58
CA THR A 99 -2.71 11.58 -1.33
C THR A 99 -1.43 12.10 -0.70
N TRP A 100 -0.49 11.20 -0.41
CA TRP A 100 0.86 11.55 0.05
C TRP A 100 1.91 10.97 -0.88
N ARG A 101 2.91 11.78 -1.22
CA ARG A 101 4.00 11.42 -2.14
C ARG A 101 5.36 11.50 -1.46
N ALA A 102 6.24 10.58 -1.82
CA ALA A 102 7.68 10.68 -1.58
C ALA A 102 8.35 10.42 -2.93
N ASP A 103 8.52 11.47 -3.71
CA ASP A 103 9.07 11.41 -5.06
C ASP A 103 10.59 11.21 -5.03
N ARG A 104 11.15 10.72 -6.14
CA ARG A 104 12.61 10.56 -6.29
C ARG A 104 13.09 11.10 -7.63
N ASN A 105 12.97 10.29 -8.68
CA ASN A 105 13.26 10.66 -10.06
C ASN A 105 12.60 9.65 -11.03
N GLN A 106 12.66 9.94 -12.33
CA GLN A 106 12.07 9.10 -13.38
C GLN A 106 12.82 7.78 -13.64
N HIS A 107 14.00 7.58 -13.04
CA HIS A 107 14.84 6.41 -13.29
C HIS A 107 14.60 5.26 -12.33
N GLY A 108 13.94 5.50 -11.20
CA GLY A 108 13.57 4.44 -10.25
C GLY A 108 13.12 4.97 -8.89
N GLY A 109 12.36 4.15 -8.18
CA GLY A 109 11.90 4.45 -6.81
C GLY A 109 10.71 5.39 -6.77
N GLY A 110 10.54 6.05 -5.63
CA GLY A 110 9.39 6.90 -5.34
C GLY A 110 8.18 6.12 -4.85
N LEU A 111 7.42 6.74 -3.96
CA LEU A 111 6.28 6.16 -3.27
C LEU A 111 5.07 7.10 -3.34
N ILE A 112 3.89 6.50 -3.45
CA ILE A 112 2.63 7.22 -3.27
C ILE A 112 1.73 6.41 -2.33
N ALA A 113 1.02 7.10 -1.46
CA ALA A 113 0.02 6.50 -0.59
C ALA A 113 -1.30 7.25 -0.70
N TYR A 114 -2.38 6.50 -0.84
CA TYR A 114 -3.75 6.97 -0.84
C TYR A 114 -4.45 6.45 0.41
N ALA A 115 -5.24 7.29 1.07
CA ALA A 115 -6.21 6.87 2.08
C ALA A 115 -7.54 7.57 1.82
N GLY A 116 -8.65 6.82 1.88
CA GLY A 116 -9.99 7.39 1.72
C GLY A 116 -10.21 8.50 2.74
N SER A 117 -10.80 9.62 2.32
CA SER A 117 -10.99 10.81 3.16
C SER A 117 -11.88 10.57 4.38
N ASP A 118 -12.71 9.52 4.34
CA ASP A 118 -13.51 9.07 5.49
C ASP A 118 -12.66 8.42 6.61
N LEU A 119 -11.42 8.01 6.29
CA LEU A 119 -10.48 7.55 7.29
C LEU A 119 -9.81 8.74 7.96
N ALA A 120 -9.81 8.73 9.29
CA ALA A 120 -8.93 9.59 10.08
C ALA A 120 -7.49 9.10 9.94
N ALA A 121 -6.85 9.50 8.83
CA ALA A 121 -5.52 9.10 8.43
C ALA A 121 -4.59 10.32 8.29
N ASP A 122 -3.36 10.20 8.76
CA ASP A 122 -2.35 11.27 8.69
C ASP A 122 -0.94 10.71 8.49
N ARG A 123 -0.13 11.40 7.67
CA ARG A 123 1.26 11.03 7.42
C ARG A 123 2.15 11.45 8.59
N LYS A 124 2.94 10.52 9.11
CA LYS A 124 3.87 10.74 10.22
C LYS A 124 5.31 10.79 9.72
N ILE A 125 5.69 11.92 9.14
CA ILE A 125 7.04 12.17 8.60
C ILE A 125 8.11 11.91 9.67
N GLN A 126 7.82 12.28 10.92
CA GLN A 126 8.73 12.03 12.04
C GLN A 126 8.99 10.55 12.30
N LEU A 127 8.22 9.61 11.75
CA LEU A 127 8.41 8.16 11.83
C LEU A 127 9.09 7.57 10.59
N GLU A 128 9.31 8.36 9.52
CA GLU A 128 10.00 7.93 8.29
C GLU A 128 11.53 7.90 8.45
N PHE A 129 12.22 7.16 7.60
CA PHE A 129 13.69 7.06 7.64
C PHE A 129 14.33 7.96 6.60
N SER A 130 15.47 8.56 6.97
CA SER A 130 16.37 9.24 6.03
C SER A 130 17.02 8.26 5.06
N ASP A 131 17.38 7.08 5.55
CA ASP A 131 18.21 6.12 4.82
C ASP A 131 17.38 5.20 3.90
N VAL A 132 16.06 5.27 4.01
CA VAL A 132 15.10 4.40 3.32
C VAL A 132 13.92 5.24 2.86
N GLU A 133 13.66 5.25 1.55
CA GLU A 133 12.45 5.84 1.00
C GLU A 133 11.24 5.21 1.68
N SER A 134 10.48 6.00 2.43
CA SER A 134 9.37 5.50 3.22
C SER A 134 8.27 6.51 3.38
N ILE A 135 7.05 6.00 3.49
CA ILE A 135 5.87 6.76 3.92
C ILE A 135 5.27 6.03 5.12
N VAL A 136 4.99 6.77 6.18
CA VAL A 136 4.28 6.25 7.36
C VAL A 136 2.95 6.96 7.51
N ILE A 137 1.86 6.18 7.60
CA ILE A 137 0.52 6.70 7.84
C ILE A 137 -0.01 6.15 9.16
N GLU A 138 -0.46 7.04 10.04
CA GLU A 138 -1.28 6.71 11.21
C GLU A 138 -2.75 6.73 10.79
N VAL A 139 -3.52 5.70 11.13
CA VAL A 139 -4.96 5.59 10.87
C VAL A 139 -5.67 5.28 12.17
N ALA A 140 -6.71 6.03 12.49
CA ALA A 140 -7.60 5.70 13.61
C ALA A 140 -8.64 4.64 13.16
N ILE A 141 -8.66 3.51 13.87
CA ILE A 141 -9.61 2.41 13.64
C ILE A 141 -10.33 2.16 14.97
N GLY A 142 -11.57 2.63 15.07
CA GLY A 142 -12.29 2.69 16.34
C GLY A 142 -11.50 3.48 17.37
N ASN A 143 -11.26 2.90 18.55
CA ASN A 143 -10.51 3.56 19.64
C ASN A 143 -8.99 3.28 19.59
N LYS A 144 -8.46 2.78 18.47
CA LYS A 144 -7.04 2.41 18.31
C LYS A 144 -6.41 3.21 17.18
N LYS A 145 -5.12 3.51 17.35
CA LYS A 145 -4.27 4.05 16.28
C LYS A 145 -3.44 2.92 15.70
N CYS A 146 -3.48 2.78 14.38
CA CYS A 146 -2.72 1.81 13.61
C CYS A 146 -1.72 2.54 12.72
N PHE A 147 -0.52 1.97 12.55
CA PHE A 147 0.50 2.54 11.68
C PHE A 147 0.74 1.63 10.49
N PHE A 148 0.70 2.22 9.31
CA PHE A 148 1.06 1.58 8.06
C PHE A 148 2.37 2.16 7.58
N PHE A 149 3.34 1.27 7.33
CA PHE A 149 4.64 1.62 6.79
C PHE A 149 4.75 1.04 5.38
N VAL A 150 5.03 1.89 4.41
CA VAL A 150 5.55 1.46 3.12
C VAL A 150 6.97 1.96 2.99
N GLY A 151 7.85 1.12 2.47
CA GLY A 151 9.21 1.51 2.14
C GLY A 151 9.61 0.94 0.79
N TYR A 152 10.35 1.73 0.02
CA TYR A 152 11.08 1.26 -1.14
C TYR A 152 12.54 1.09 -0.75
N ILE A 153 13.07 -0.09 -1.03
CA ILE A 153 14.46 -0.44 -0.79
C ILE A 153 15.00 -0.90 -2.12
N SER A 154 16.08 -0.26 -2.57
CA SER A 154 16.71 -0.61 -3.84
C SER A 154 17.00 -2.11 -3.90
N PRO A 155 16.74 -2.79 -5.04
CA PRO A 155 17.01 -4.22 -5.20
C PRO A 155 18.47 -4.61 -4.90
N LEU A 156 19.38 -3.64 -4.98
CA LEU A 156 20.81 -3.82 -4.68
C LEU A 156 21.09 -3.94 -3.17
N VAL A 157 20.14 -3.60 -2.30
CA VAL A 157 20.30 -3.73 -0.85
C VAL A 157 19.96 -5.16 -0.44
N CYS A 158 20.92 -5.83 0.20
CA CYS A 158 20.75 -7.19 0.68
C CYS A 158 19.57 -7.31 1.67
N GLN A 159 18.78 -8.38 1.55
CA GLN A 159 17.67 -8.67 2.45
C GLN A 159 18.08 -8.77 3.94
N LEU A 160 19.35 -9.13 4.19
CA LEU A 160 19.94 -9.15 5.53
C LEU A 160 20.04 -7.75 6.15
N THR A 161 20.26 -6.71 5.35
CA THR A 161 20.29 -5.31 5.81
C THR A 161 18.91 -4.87 6.30
N ILE A 162 17.85 -5.29 5.59
CA ILE A 162 16.46 -4.95 5.94
C ILE A 162 16.07 -5.55 7.30
N SER A 163 16.33 -6.83 7.50
CA SER A 163 15.93 -7.53 8.73
C SER A 163 16.75 -7.09 9.94
N LYS A 164 18.06 -6.85 9.77
CA LYS A 164 18.97 -6.55 10.88
C LYS A 164 19.02 -5.07 11.26
N GLN A 165 18.73 -4.14 10.35
CA GLN A 165 18.89 -2.70 10.61
C GLN A 165 17.57 -1.94 10.59
N ILE A 166 16.75 -2.11 9.55
CA ILE A 166 15.55 -1.26 9.36
C ILE A 166 14.45 -1.63 10.35
N VAL A 167 14.18 -2.93 10.53
CA VAL A 167 13.09 -3.40 11.39
C VAL A 167 13.31 -3.04 12.86
N PRO A 168 14.51 -3.24 13.46
CA PRO A 168 14.75 -2.78 14.82
C PRO A 168 14.58 -1.27 14.97
N LYS A 169 15.12 -0.47 14.03
CA LYS A 169 14.95 0.99 14.03
C LYS A 169 13.47 1.39 14.01
N LEU A 170 12.63 0.72 13.22
CA LEU A 170 11.17 0.93 13.19
C LEU A 170 10.53 0.69 14.54
N LEU A 171 10.85 -0.45 15.15
CA LEU A 171 10.29 -0.84 16.45
C LEU A 171 10.68 0.17 17.52
N THR A 172 11.95 0.56 17.60
CA THR A 172 12.42 1.58 18.55
C THR A 172 11.70 2.91 18.36
N LYS A 173 11.57 3.38 17.11
CA LYS A 173 10.93 4.67 16.80
C LYS A 173 9.45 4.66 17.16
N TYR A 174 8.78 3.55 16.90
CA TYR A 174 7.40 3.32 17.31
C TYR A 174 7.26 3.27 18.83
N ASP A 175 8.12 2.53 19.54
CA ASP A 175 8.07 2.42 21.00
C ASP A 175 8.30 3.78 21.68
N ILE A 176 9.20 4.61 21.16
CA ILE A 176 9.41 5.99 21.61
C ILE A 176 8.13 6.81 21.40
N TYR A 177 7.57 6.80 20.18
CA TYR A 177 6.34 7.54 19.88
C TYR A 177 5.19 7.08 20.77
N ARG A 178 5.02 5.77 20.91
CA ARG A 178 4.01 5.16 21.75
C ARG A 178 4.15 5.57 23.22
N THR A 179 5.36 5.55 23.76
CA THR A 179 5.63 5.94 25.16
C THR A 179 5.28 7.41 25.37
N LYS A 180 5.57 8.26 24.37
CA LYS A 180 5.22 9.69 24.38
C LYS A 180 3.71 9.95 24.28
N PHE A 181 2.95 9.07 23.64
CA PHE A 181 1.53 9.27 23.31
C PHE A 181 0.55 8.21 23.85
N GLY A 182 0.95 7.37 24.83
CA GLY A 182 0.05 6.55 25.64
C GLY A 182 -0.67 5.37 24.97
N GLY A 183 -0.14 4.77 23.90
CA GLY A 183 -0.85 3.71 23.15
C GLY A 183 -0.89 2.32 23.82
N SER A 184 -1.99 1.56 23.67
CA SER A 184 -2.18 0.20 24.22
C SER A 184 -1.43 -0.91 23.45
N LYS A 185 -1.10 -2.02 24.14
CA LYS A 185 -0.26 -3.13 23.62
C LYS A 185 -1.06 -4.01 22.67
N ASN A 186 -1.08 -3.73 21.36
CA ASN A 186 -1.63 -4.69 20.38
C ASN A 186 -0.71 -4.78 19.16
N TRP A 187 0.33 -5.60 19.29
CA TRP A 187 1.45 -5.76 18.34
C TRP A 187 1.26 -6.93 17.34
N GLU A 188 0.26 -7.79 17.53
CA GLU A 188 0.17 -9.06 16.77
C GLU A 188 -0.24 -8.92 15.30
N ALA A 189 -0.87 -7.81 14.91
CA ALA A 189 -1.35 -7.62 13.52
C ALA A 189 -0.20 -7.40 12.51
N TYR A 190 0.87 -6.69 12.92
CA TYR A 190 2.01 -6.36 12.04
C TYR A 190 2.85 -7.60 11.68
N ARG A 191 2.93 -8.57 12.60
CA ARG A 191 3.68 -9.83 12.39
C ARG A 191 3.00 -10.75 11.36
N ARG A 192 1.67 -10.70 11.25
CA ARG A 192 0.90 -11.47 10.25
C ARG A 192 1.02 -10.86 8.84
N GLN A 193 0.98 -9.54 8.69
CA GLN A 193 1.09 -8.88 7.37
C GLN A 193 2.46 -9.10 6.71
N ARG A 194 3.56 -9.06 7.49
CA ARG A 194 4.91 -9.32 6.95
C ARG A 194 5.05 -10.74 6.41
N ASN A 195 4.40 -11.73 7.04
CA ASN A 195 4.42 -13.12 6.58
C ASN A 195 3.59 -13.36 5.31
N TYR A 196 2.64 -12.48 4.97
CA TYR A 196 1.88 -12.58 3.72
C TYR A 196 2.66 -12.01 2.53
N VAL A 197 3.29 -10.84 2.69
CA VAL A 197 4.10 -10.20 1.63
C VAL A 197 5.35 -11.03 1.28
N THR A 198 5.95 -11.74 2.23
CA THR A 198 7.06 -12.67 1.94
C THR A 198 6.62 -14.02 1.38
N LYS A 199 5.43 -14.53 1.74
CA LYS A 199 4.90 -15.79 1.16
C LYS A 199 4.55 -15.66 -0.33
N LEU A 200 4.16 -14.47 -0.78
CA LEU A 200 3.89 -14.19 -2.19
C LEU A 200 5.16 -14.17 -3.06
N LYS A 201 6.35 -14.02 -2.47
CA LYS A 201 7.64 -14.13 -3.20
C LYS A 201 8.10 -15.58 -3.42
N GLN A 202 7.41 -16.57 -2.88
CA GLN A 202 7.87 -17.96 -2.86
C GLN A 202 6.99 -18.93 -3.67
N ILE A 203 6.05 -18.43 -4.45
CA ILE A 203 5.31 -19.23 -5.43
C ILE A 203 5.95 -18.93 -6.79
N ARG A 204 6.96 -19.74 -7.13
CA ARG A 204 7.37 -20.01 -8.52
C ARG A 204 6.52 -21.16 -9.04
#